data_AF-A0A1V5L799-F1
#
_entry.id   AF-A0A1V5L799-F1
#
_cell.length_a   1.000
_cell.length_b   1.000
_cell.length_c   1.000
_cell.angle_alpha   90.00
_cell.angle_beta   90.00
_cell.angle_gamma   90.00
#
_symmetry.space_group_name_H-M   'P 1'
#
loop_
_entity.id
_entity.type
_entity.pdbx_description
1 polymer ?
#
loop_
_entity_poly.entity_id
_entity_poly.type
_entity_poly.pdbx_seq_one_letter_code
_entity_poly.pdbx_strand_id
1 'polypeptide(L)' 'MTNRRLSPAIRRVVKGLMIESYLVEGAQSPTSIPHTRGQSVTDPCLGWEESERLVLDIAELA' A
#
# COMPACT_ATOMS: atom_id res chain seq x y z
N MET A 1 4.18 -24.16 0.17
CA MET A 1 2.98 -23.64 -0.52
C MET A 1 2.24 -22.66 0.42
N THR A 2 2.63 -21.39 0.44
CA THR A 2 2.23 -20.45 1.51
C THR A 2 1.60 -19.15 1.01
N ASN A 3 1.09 -19.11 -0.23
CA ASN A 3 0.41 -17.91 -0.74
C ASN A 3 -0.95 -18.23 -1.39
N ARG A 4 -1.73 -17.18 -1.62
CA ARG A 4 -3.08 -17.22 -2.19
C ARG A 4 -3.15 -17.91 -3.56
N ARG A 5 -2.07 -17.91 -4.35
CA ARG A 5 -2.03 -18.56 -5.68
C ARG A 5 -1.87 -20.09 -5.56
N LEU A 6 -1.07 -20.56 -4.60
CA LEU A 6 -0.71 -21.97 -4.47
C LEU A 6 -1.57 -22.75 -3.47
N SER A 7 -2.26 -22.09 -2.54
CA SER A 7 -3.06 -22.75 -1.48
C SER A 7 -4.57 -22.51 -1.67
N PRO A 8 -5.36 -23.55 -1.98
CA PRO A 8 -6.82 -23.44 -2.08
C PRO A 8 -7.48 -22.95 -0.78
N ALA A 9 -6.97 -23.38 0.37
CA ALA A 9 -7.47 -22.96 1.68
C ALA A 9 -7.27 -21.45 1.90
N ILE A 10 -6.07 -20.92 1.61
CA ILE A 10 -5.77 -19.49 1.73
C ILE A 10 -6.61 -18.68 0.73
N ARG A 11 -6.75 -19.14 -0.52
CA ARG A 11 -7.59 -18.51 -1.55
C ARG A 11 -9.04 -18.37 -1.11
N ARG A 12 -9.56 -19.32 -0.33
CA ARG A 12 -10.95 -19.29 0.14
C ARG A 12 -11.18 -18.25 1.24
N VAL A 13 -10.19 -17.96 2.08
CA VAL A 13 -10.37 -17.11 3.27
C VAL A 13 -9.88 -15.66 3.11
N VAL A 14 -8.86 -15.40 2.27
CA VAL A 14 -8.37 -14.03 2.05
C VAL A 14 -9.22 -13.32 0.99
N LYS A 15 -9.93 -12.27 1.42
CA LYS A 15 -10.91 -11.53 0.58
C LYS A 15 -10.47 -10.14 0.16
N GLY A 16 -9.48 -9.57 0.81
CA GLY A 16 -9.01 -8.23 0.54
C GLY A 16 -7.65 -7.99 1.15
N LEU A 17 -7.14 -6.79 0.91
CA LEU A 17 -5.90 -6.27 1.44
C LEU A 17 -6.17 -4.84 1.93
N MET A 18 -5.36 -4.40 2.89
CA MET A 18 -5.30 -3.02 3.37
C MET A 18 -3.90 -2.49 3.05
N ILE A 19 -3.81 -1.27 2.54
CA ILE A 19 -2.57 -0.65 2.08
C ILE A 19 -2.55 0.79 2.59
N GLU A 20 -1.44 1.19 3.18
CA GLU A 20 -1.20 2.58 3.58
C GLU A 20 -0.50 3.31 2.44
N SER A 21 -1.16 4.32 1.90
CA SER A 21 -0.65 5.14 0.81
C SER A 21 -0.90 6.62 1.07
N TYR A 22 -0.05 7.45 0.48
CA TYR A 22 -0.24 8.88 0.44
C TYR A 22 0.35 9.47 -0.84
N LEU A 23 0.37 10.80 -0.97
CA LEU A 23 0.85 11.42 -2.22
C LEU A 23 2.37 11.24 -2.39
N VAL A 24 3.12 11.44 -1.31
CA VAL A 24 4.57 11.29 -1.25
C VAL A 24 4.92 10.07 -0.42
N GLU A 25 5.82 9.26 -0.95
CA GLU A 25 6.35 8.05 -0.32
C GLU A 25 6.95 8.32 1.07
N GLY A 26 6.84 7.30 1.93
CA GLY A 26 7.51 7.23 3.21
C GLY A 26 6.77 7.99 4.30
N ALA A 27 7.54 8.46 5.28
CA ALA A 27 7.05 9.27 6.38
C ALA A 27 8.05 10.38 6.72
N GLN A 28 7.56 11.43 7.37
CA GLN A 28 8.31 12.54 7.91
C GLN A 28 8.02 12.67 9.41
N SER A 29 8.93 13.33 10.15
CA SER A 29 8.66 13.65 11.56
C SER A 29 7.44 14.56 11.70
N PRO A 30 6.58 14.36 12.73
CA PRO A 30 5.56 15.34 13.10
C PRO A 30 6.12 16.74 13.43
N THR A 31 7.42 16.85 13.70
CA THR A 31 8.12 18.10 14.03
C THR A 31 8.97 18.65 12.88
N SER A 32 8.88 18.07 11.67
CA SER A 32 9.59 18.56 10.49
C SER A 32 9.14 19.97 10.11
N ILE A 33 10.10 20.88 9.94
CA ILE A 33 9.84 22.24 9.45
C ILE A 33 10.82 22.55 8.32
N PRO A 34 10.36 22.77 7.08
CA PRO A 34 8.96 22.71 6.64
C PRO A 34 8.43 21.27 6.55
N HIS A 35 7.11 21.10 6.55
CA HIS A 35 6.49 19.83 6.21
C HIS A 35 6.48 19.62 4.69
N THR A 36 6.76 18.40 4.26
CA THR A 36 6.47 17.93 2.91
C THR A 36 4.97 17.67 2.80
N ARG A 37 4.25 18.46 2.00
CA ARG A 37 2.81 18.27 1.80
C ARG A 37 2.54 16.92 1.17
N GLY A 38 1.66 16.13 1.78
CA GLY A 38 1.30 14.82 1.24
C GLY A 38 2.25 13.68 1.62
N GLN A 39 3.16 13.87 2.58
CA GLN A 39 3.97 12.80 3.18
C GLN A 39 3.45 12.47 4.60
N SER A 40 3.36 11.18 4.94
CA SER A 40 2.79 10.71 6.22
C SER A 40 3.59 11.24 7.41
N VAL A 41 2.94 11.56 8.53
CA VAL A 41 3.62 11.92 9.80
C VAL A 41 3.61 10.77 10.82
N THR A 42 3.05 9.62 10.43
CA THR A 42 2.93 8.41 11.24
C THR A 42 3.72 7.29 10.57
N ASP A 43 3.07 6.20 10.17
CA ASP A 43 3.72 5.09 9.47
C ASP A 43 4.08 5.45 8.01
N PRO A 44 5.17 4.88 7.46
CA PRO A 44 5.57 5.08 6.07
C PRO A 44 4.53 4.57 5.08
N CYS A 45 4.14 5.41 4.13
CA CYS A 45 3.14 5.09 3.10
C CYS A 45 3.78 4.84 1.72
N LEU A 46 3.12 4.07 0.86
CA LEU A 46 3.41 4.09 -0.59
C LEU A 46 3.12 5.48 -1.18
N GLY A 47 3.90 5.89 -2.18
CA GLY A 47 3.61 7.09 -2.98
C GLY A 47 2.44 6.88 -3.95
N TRP A 48 2.01 7.97 -4.60
CA TRP A 48 0.87 7.92 -5.54
C TRP A 48 1.15 7.03 -6.75
N GLU A 49 2.32 7.16 -7.37
CA GLU A 49 2.69 6.42 -8.58
C GLU A 49 2.68 4.90 -8.35
N GLU A 50 3.16 4.47 -7.18
CA GLU A 50 3.16 3.06 -6.81
C GLU A 50 1.78 2.56 -6.41
N SER A 51 0.97 3.42 -5.79
CA SER A 51 -0.41 3.10 -5.40
C SER A 51 -1.31 2.91 -6.63
N GLU A 52 -1.20 3.81 -7.60
CA GLU A 52 -1.91 3.71 -8.87
C GLU A 52 -1.54 2.42 -9.59
N ARG A 53 -0.23 2.15 -9.75
CA ARG A 53 0.25 0.91 -10.35
C ARG A 53 -0.29 -0.32 -9.63
N LEU A 54 -0.21 -0.36 -8.30
CA LEU A 54 -0.69 -1.50 -7.51
C LEU A 54 -2.20 -1.76 -7.73
N VAL A 55 -3.02 -0.72 -7.74
CA VAL A 55 -4.47 -0.86 -7.94
C VAL A 55 -4.78 -1.37 -9.35
N LEU A 56 -4.10 -0.83 -10.37
CA LEU A 56 -4.26 -1.28 -11.75
C LEU A 56 -3.79 -2.74 -11.92
N ASP A 57 -2.63 -3.10 -11.36
CA ASP A 57 -2.12 -4.48 -11.37
C ASP A 57 -3.11 -5.46 -10.70
N ILE A 58 -3.72 -5.08 -9.57
CA ILE A 58 -4.73 -5.90 -8.89
C ILE A 58 -5.97 -6.06 -9.76
N ALA A 59 -6.41 -5.01 -10.43
CA ALA A 59 -7.58 -5.04 -11.31
C ALA A 59 -7.37 -5.97 -12.51
N GLU A 60 -6.16 -6.00 -13.08
CA GLU A 60 -5.81 -6.93 -14.17
C GLU A 60 -5.63 -8.39 -13.71
N LEU A 61 -5.23 -8.60 -12.45
CA LEU A 61 -5.04 -9.93 -11.87
C LEU A 61 -6.34 -10.60 -11.38
N ALA A 62 -7.44 -9.84 -11.29
CA ALA A 62 -8.74 -10.31 -10.82
C ALA A 62 -9.46 -11.18 -11.87
#